data_AF-A0A960T7Q5-F1
#
_entry.id   AF-A0A960T7Q5-F1
#
_cell.length_a   1.000
_cell.length_b   1.000
_cell.length_c   1.000
_cell.angle_alpha   90.00
_cell.angle_beta   90.00
_cell.angle_gamma   90.00
#
_symmetry.space_group_name_H-M   'P 1'
#
loop_
_entity.id
_entity.type
_entity.pdbx_description
1 polymer ?
#
loop_
_entity_poly.entity_id
_entity_poly.type
_entity_poly.pdbx_seq_one_letter_code
_entity_poly.pdbx_strand_id
1 'polypeptide(L)'
;MSEELGHQGTILEKEQAFGSSLLWQLQSNAYGQLGANAWGQGPVPLYITSNPFIARQHAAIAHAFLRDWDRSKGLDRSEPVYFIDIGAGCGRFAYIFRQELRRLLDMDASLREMKLIAVLSEIVPGTVEYWKKYLYLRRLLKEGAFDVALYDAIQGTSLRLQHSGRILERGACVNPILATANYLFDTIPQDLFRVSNGTV
;
A
#
# COMPACT_ATOMS: atom_id res chain seq x y z
N MET A 1 9.01 -32.69 -45.75
CA MET A 1 10.14 -32.15 -44.97
C MET A 1 9.59 -31.03 -44.09
N SER A 2 9.19 -31.36 -42.88
CA SER A 2 8.76 -30.42 -41.85
C SER A 2 9.84 -30.47 -40.78
N GLU A 3 10.68 -29.43 -40.71
CA GLU A 3 11.63 -29.24 -39.62
C GLU A 3 10.84 -29.00 -38.33
N GLU A 4 10.83 -29.99 -37.44
CA GLU A 4 10.55 -29.77 -36.03
C GLU A 4 11.65 -28.87 -35.48
N LEU A 5 11.33 -27.61 -35.23
CA LEU A 5 12.16 -26.73 -34.41
C LEU A 5 12.18 -27.31 -32.99
N GLY A 6 13.18 -28.15 -32.72
CA GLY A 6 13.48 -28.67 -31.40
C GLY A 6 13.88 -27.52 -30.47
N HIS A 7 12.90 -26.90 -29.83
CA HIS A 7 13.18 -25.95 -28.76
C HIS A 7 13.74 -26.73 -27.56
N GLN A 8 15.06 -26.72 -27.43
CA GLN A 8 15.77 -27.20 -26.25
C GLN A 8 15.43 -26.25 -25.09
N GLY A 9 14.45 -26.63 -24.28
CA GLY A 9 14.06 -25.87 -23.10
C GLY A 9 15.13 -25.94 -22.01
N THR A 10 15.39 -24.81 -21.34
CA THR A 10 16.23 -24.75 -20.14
C THR A 10 15.35 -24.80 -18.90
N ILE A 11 15.64 -25.72 -17.96
CA ILE A 11 14.97 -25.76 -16.66
C ILE A 11 15.46 -24.59 -15.81
N LEU A 12 14.54 -23.70 -15.43
CA LEU A 12 14.84 -22.55 -14.57
C LEU A 12 14.68 -22.87 -13.08
N GLU A 13 13.83 -23.82 -12.73
CA GLU A 13 13.47 -24.17 -11.35
C GLU A 13 13.10 -25.66 -11.26
N LYS A 14 13.51 -26.32 -10.17
CA LYS A 14 13.03 -27.66 -9.81
C LYS A 14 11.72 -27.56 -9.03
N GLU A 15 10.95 -28.64 -9.02
CA GLU A 15 9.69 -28.72 -8.28
C GLU A 15 9.86 -28.29 -6.81
N GLN A 16 9.01 -27.37 -6.36
CA GLN A 16 8.91 -26.91 -4.99
C GLN A 16 7.53 -26.31 -4.71
N ALA A 17 7.26 -25.98 -3.44
CA ALA A 17 6.03 -25.28 -3.07
C ALA A 17 5.89 -23.97 -3.84
N PHE A 18 4.69 -23.68 -4.34
CA PHE A 18 4.47 -22.50 -5.19
C PHE A 18 4.80 -21.19 -4.47
N GLY A 19 4.52 -21.07 -3.16
CA GLY A 19 4.90 -19.89 -2.37
C GLY A 19 6.41 -19.66 -2.26
N SER A 20 7.24 -20.65 -2.59
CA SER A 20 8.70 -20.57 -2.62
C SER A 20 9.29 -20.45 -4.03
N SER A 21 8.46 -20.43 -5.08
CA SER A 21 8.91 -20.37 -6.47
C SER A 21 9.78 -19.16 -6.78
N LEU A 22 10.80 -19.38 -7.62
CA LEU A 22 11.66 -18.39 -8.25
C LEU A 22 10.87 -17.27 -8.93
N LEU A 23 9.63 -17.55 -9.36
CA LEU A 23 8.72 -16.55 -9.90
C LEU A 23 8.58 -15.32 -8.98
N TRP A 24 8.44 -15.53 -7.67
CA TRP A 24 8.28 -14.45 -6.70
C TRP A 24 9.55 -13.62 -6.54
N GLN A 25 10.72 -14.28 -6.59
CA GLN A 25 11.99 -13.58 -6.58
C GLN A 25 12.20 -12.76 -7.85
N LEU A 26 11.86 -13.32 -9.03
CA LEU A 26 11.93 -12.60 -10.30
C LEU A 26 11.00 -11.38 -10.32
N GLN A 27 9.78 -11.53 -9.80
CA GLN A 27 8.84 -10.43 -9.65
C GLN A 27 9.38 -9.34 -8.71
N SER A 28 9.86 -9.73 -7.53
CA SER A 28 10.46 -8.80 -6.57
C SER A 28 11.66 -8.06 -7.17
N ASN A 29 12.51 -8.76 -7.91
CA ASN A 29 13.64 -8.17 -8.62
C ASN A 29 13.18 -7.16 -9.69
N ALA A 30 12.13 -7.48 -10.45
CA ALA A 30 11.57 -6.58 -11.45
C ALA A 30 11.05 -5.28 -10.82
N TYR A 31 10.26 -5.37 -9.74
CA TYR A 31 9.80 -4.19 -9.00
C TYR A 31 10.97 -3.40 -8.37
N GLY A 32 11.96 -4.09 -7.82
CA GLY A 32 13.15 -3.47 -7.24
C GLY A 32 13.98 -2.69 -8.26
N GLN A 33 14.16 -3.23 -9.47
CA GLN A 33 14.90 -2.59 -10.56
C GLN A 33 14.14 -1.40 -11.17
N LEU A 34 12.82 -1.55 -11.38
CA LEU A 34 12.00 -0.48 -11.94
C LEU A 34 11.76 0.65 -10.92
N GLY A 35 11.66 0.33 -9.63
CA GLY A 35 11.38 1.28 -8.56
C GLY A 35 10.17 2.17 -8.85
N ALA A 36 10.31 3.48 -8.63
CA ALA A 36 9.26 4.44 -8.93
C ALA A 36 8.87 4.48 -10.42
N ASN A 37 9.75 4.08 -11.33
CA ASN A 37 9.45 4.09 -12.78
C ASN A 37 8.42 3.03 -13.17
N ALA A 38 8.22 1.98 -12.36
CA ALA A 38 7.21 0.95 -12.61
C ALA A 38 5.80 1.54 -12.81
N TRP A 39 5.52 2.67 -12.14
CA TRP A 39 4.20 3.28 -12.05
C TRP A 39 4.00 4.52 -12.94
N GLY A 40 5.10 5.16 -13.36
CA GLY A 40 5.04 6.44 -14.11
C GLY A 40 5.00 6.25 -15.62
N GLN A 41 6.03 5.59 -16.17
CA GLN A 41 6.16 5.25 -17.59
C GLN A 41 6.32 3.72 -17.77
N GLY A 42 6.24 2.98 -16.67
CA GLY A 42 6.45 1.54 -16.63
C GLY A 42 5.20 0.75 -17.00
N PRO A 43 5.32 -0.58 -17.00
CA PRO A 43 4.29 -1.48 -17.51
C PRO A 43 3.09 -1.65 -16.56
N VAL A 44 3.16 -1.15 -15.31
CA VAL A 44 2.16 -1.46 -14.29
C VAL A 44 0.92 -0.56 -14.45
N PRO A 45 -0.28 -1.12 -14.71
CA PRO A 45 -1.48 -0.32 -14.87
C PRO A 45 -1.88 0.39 -13.57
N LEU A 46 -1.75 1.71 -13.55
CA LEU A 46 -2.02 2.53 -12.37
C LEU A 46 -3.49 2.95 -12.24
N TYR A 47 -4.16 3.24 -13.36
CA TYR A 47 -5.40 4.02 -13.34
C TYR A 47 -6.62 3.26 -12.79
N ILE A 48 -6.60 1.91 -12.85
CA ILE A 48 -7.72 1.10 -12.34
C ILE A 48 -7.94 1.29 -10.84
N THR A 49 -6.86 1.47 -10.07
CA THR A 49 -6.90 1.64 -8.61
C THR A 49 -6.62 3.07 -8.17
N SER A 50 -5.80 3.81 -8.91
CA SER A 50 -5.31 5.13 -8.51
C SER A 50 -5.92 6.26 -9.32
N ASN A 51 -7.25 6.42 -9.21
CA ASN A 51 -7.99 7.50 -9.85
C ASN A 51 -8.92 8.24 -8.85
N PRO A 52 -9.37 9.47 -9.19
CA PRO A 52 -10.22 10.26 -8.29
C PRO A 52 -11.56 9.62 -7.96
N PHE A 53 -12.15 8.85 -8.87
CA PHE A 53 -13.43 8.19 -8.61
C PHE A 53 -13.28 7.16 -7.48
N ILE A 54 -12.32 6.23 -7.61
CA ILE A 54 -12.06 5.19 -6.62
C ILE A 54 -11.64 5.80 -5.27
N ALA A 55 -10.73 6.77 -5.27
CA ALA A 55 -10.27 7.43 -4.05
C ALA A 55 -11.40 8.15 -3.29
N ARG A 56 -12.33 8.81 -4.00
CA ARG A 56 -13.50 9.45 -3.39
C ARG A 56 -14.43 8.46 -2.71
N GLN A 57 -14.69 7.31 -3.34
CA GLN A 57 -15.54 6.28 -2.74
C GLN A 57 -14.91 5.72 -1.45
N HIS A 58 -13.61 5.44 -1.48
CA HIS A 58 -12.88 4.99 -0.29
C HIS A 58 -12.92 6.05 0.82
N ALA A 59 -12.70 7.33 0.48
CA ALA A 59 -12.74 8.42 1.44
C ALA A 59 -14.13 8.59 2.08
N ALA A 60 -15.21 8.39 1.31
CA ALA A 60 -16.58 8.43 1.83
C ALA A 60 -16.85 7.30 2.85
N ILE A 61 -16.38 6.08 2.56
CA ILE A 61 -16.48 4.94 3.49
C ILE A 61 -15.67 5.22 4.75
N ALA A 62 -14.42 5.68 4.61
CA ALA A 62 -13.56 6.02 5.74
C ALA A 62 -14.17 7.11 6.62
N HIS A 63 -14.74 8.15 6.02
CA HIS A 63 -15.45 9.20 6.75
C HIS A 63 -16.64 8.66 7.53
N ALA A 64 -17.49 7.83 6.91
CA ALA A 64 -18.62 7.21 7.59
C ALA A 64 -18.17 6.33 8.76
N PHE A 65 -17.12 5.53 8.56
CA PHE A 65 -16.51 4.72 9.60
C PHE A 65 -16.03 5.57 10.78
N LEU A 66 -15.28 6.66 10.54
CA LEU A 66 -14.78 7.53 11.61
C LEU A 66 -15.92 8.19 12.40
N ARG A 67 -16.97 8.63 11.72
CA ARG A 67 -18.16 9.21 12.38
C ARG A 67 -18.86 8.20 13.28
N ASP A 68 -19.03 6.97 12.80
CA ASP A 68 -19.70 5.92 13.56
C ASP A 68 -18.83 5.42 14.72
N TRP A 69 -17.50 5.38 14.53
CA TRP A 69 -16.53 5.12 15.60
C TRP A 69 -16.58 6.20 16.67
N ASP A 70 -16.56 7.47 16.30
CA ASP A 70 -16.60 8.59 17.24
C ASP A 70 -17.86 8.57 18.11
N ARG A 71 -19.02 8.27 17.52
CA ARG A 71 -20.28 8.15 18.27
C ARG A 71 -20.31 6.98 19.23
N SER A 72 -19.63 5.88 18.92
CA SER A 72 -19.74 4.62 19.68
C SER A 72 -18.63 4.43 20.71
N LYS A 73 -17.41 4.86 20.40
CA LYS A 73 -16.21 4.69 21.22
C LYS A 73 -15.56 6.01 21.64
N GLY A 74 -15.85 7.10 20.90
CA GLY A 74 -15.12 8.36 20.99
C GLY A 74 -13.79 8.29 20.24
N LEU A 75 -13.46 9.35 19.50
CA LEU A 75 -12.12 9.62 19.01
C LEU A 75 -11.38 10.56 19.98
N ASP A 76 -10.10 10.31 20.20
CA ASP A 76 -9.24 11.23 20.94
C ASP A 76 -8.74 12.32 19.96
N ARG A 77 -9.10 13.58 20.22
CA ARG A 77 -8.75 14.71 19.35
C ARG A 77 -7.28 15.14 19.50
N SER A 78 -6.62 14.73 20.57
CA SER A 78 -5.19 15.00 20.79
C SER A 78 -4.30 14.13 19.92
N GLU A 79 -4.76 12.90 19.63
CA GLU A 79 -4.08 11.90 18.81
C GLU A 79 -4.53 11.93 17.33
N PRO A 80 -3.66 11.55 16.39
CA PRO A 80 -4.02 11.48 14.98
C PRO A 80 -4.83 10.23 14.65
N VAL A 81 -5.60 10.30 13.57
CA VAL A 81 -6.04 9.14 12.78
C VAL A 81 -4.97 8.89 11.72
N TYR A 82 -4.48 7.66 11.66
CA TYR A 82 -3.57 7.22 10.61
C TYR A 82 -4.36 6.59 9.47
N PHE A 83 -4.05 6.99 8.25
CA PHE A 83 -4.42 6.28 7.04
C PHE A 83 -3.16 5.66 6.42
N ILE A 84 -3.12 4.34 6.26
CA ILE A 84 -1.94 3.61 5.78
C ILE A 84 -2.27 2.99 4.42
N ASP A 85 -1.53 3.39 3.39
CA ASP A 85 -1.59 2.77 2.07
C ASP A 85 -0.43 1.77 1.93
N ILE A 86 -0.75 0.48 1.86
CA ILE A 86 0.19 -0.63 1.83
C ILE A 86 0.44 -1.02 0.38
N GLY A 87 1.71 -0.97 -0.04
CA GLY A 87 2.07 -1.10 -1.46
C GLY A 87 1.61 0.12 -2.25
N ALA A 88 1.89 1.32 -1.73
CA ALA A 88 1.31 2.57 -2.24
C ALA A 88 1.79 2.95 -3.66
N GLY A 89 2.77 2.24 -4.22
CA GLY A 89 3.26 2.44 -5.58
C GLY A 89 3.79 3.86 -5.80
N CYS A 90 3.19 4.65 -6.70
CA CYS A 90 3.60 6.05 -6.87
C CYS A 90 2.99 7.02 -5.83
N GLY A 91 2.11 6.55 -4.94
CA GLY A 91 1.45 7.35 -3.90
C GLY A 91 0.27 8.18 -4.42
N ARG A 92 -0.14 8.02 -5.69
CA ARG A 92 -1.22 8.80 -6.30
C ARG A 92 -2.58 8.55 -5.64
N PHE A 93 -2.91 7.28 -5.36
CA PHE A 93 -4.15 6.94 -4.66
C PHE A 93 -4.20 7.61 -3.29
N ALA A 94 -3.20 7.35 -2.44
CA ALA A 94 -3.12 7.93 -1.10
C ALA A 94 -3.16 9.46 -1.08
N TYR A 95 -2.50 10.12 -2.03
CA TYR A 95 -2.60 11.57 -2.20
C TYR A 95 -4.05 12.00 -2.40
N ILE A 96 -4.75 11.45 -3.40
CA ILE A 96 -6.12 11.85 -3.70
C ILE A 96 -7.07 11.47 -2.55
N PHE A 97 -6.95 10.26 -2.02
CA PHE A 97 -7.75 9.77 -0.90
C PHE A 97 -7.64 10.72 0.29
N ARG A 98 -6.43 11.11 0.69
CA ARG A 98 -6.23 12.00 1.83
C ARG A 98 -6.86 13.36 1.60
N GLN A 99 -6.71 13.94 0.41
CA GLN A 99 -7.33 15.23 0.09
C GLN A 99 -8.86 15.16 0.17
N GLU A 100 -9.46 14.08 -0.34
CA GLU A 100 -10.91 13.88 -0.30
C GLU A 100 -11.42 13.59 1.12
N LEU A 101 -10.70 12.77 1.90
CA LEU A 101 -11.06 12.50 3.28
C LEU A 101 -10.93 13.76 4.13
N ARG A 102 -9.83 14.53 4.00
CA ARG A 102 -9.66 15.82 4.69
C ARG A 102 -10.81 16.77 4.37
N ARG A 103 -11.20 16.89 3.10
CA ARG A 103 -12.36 17.71 2.68
C ARG A 103 -13.66 17.28 3.36
N LEU A 104 -13.91 15.98 3.47
CA LEU A 104 -15.10 15.46 4.17
C LEU A 104 -15.04 15.76 5.67
N LEU A 105 -13.89 15.55 6.31
CA LEU A 105 -13.68 15.87 7.73
C LEU A 105 -13.87 17.37 7.99
N ASP A 106 -13.40 18.26 7.12
CA ASP A 106 -13.57 19.72 7.27
C ASP A 106 -15.05 20.15 7.28
N MET A 107 -15.89 19.43 6.53
CA MET A 107 -17.33 19.68 6.46
C MET A 107 -18.11 19.06 7.62
N ASP A 108 -17.52 18.10 8.36
CA ASP A 108 -18.13 17.48 9.52
C ASP A 108 -17.67 18.17 10.80
N ALA A 109 -18.57 18.94 11.43
CA ALA A 109 -18.27 19.71 12.63
C ALA A 109 -17.74 18.86 13.81
N SER A 110 -18.06 17.56 13.87
CA SER A 110 -17.60 16.66 14.94
C SER A 110 -16.19 16.11 14.70
N LEU A 111 -15.73 16.13 13.44
CA LEU A 111 -14.47 15.53 13.00
C LEU A 111 -13.47 16.54 12.41
N ARG A 112 -13.86 17.79 12.17
CA ARG A 112 -13.01 18.79 11.50
C ARG A 112 -11.67 19.02 12.18
N GLU A 113 -11.61 18.93 13.52
CA GLU A 113 -10.37 19.13 14.29
C GLU A 113 -9.47 17.88 14.31
N MET A 114 -9.92 16.75 13.76
CA MET A 114 -9.13 15.52 13.75
C MET A 114 -7.86 15.69 12.91
N LYS A 115 -6.71 15.35 13.50
CA LYS A 115 -5.45 15.25 12.77
C LYS A 115 -5.47 13.99 11.91
N LEU A 116 -5.19 14.14 10.61
CA LEU A 116 -5.12 13.03 9.65
C LEU A 116 -3.71 12.95 9.08
N ILE A 117 -3.05 11.82 9.32
CA ILE A 117 -1.71 11.53 8.80
C ILE A 117 -1.82 10.35 7.83
N ALA A 118 -1.47 10.59 6.57
CA ALA A 118 -1.39 9.53 5.57
C ALA A 118 0.02 8.93 5.54
N VAL A 119 0.14 7.61 5.61
CA VAL A 119 1.40 6.87 5.58
C VAL A 119 1.48 6.12 4.25
N LEU A 120 2.47 6.48 3.43
CA LEU A 120 2.81 5.70 2.24
C LEU A 120 3.77 4.59 2.65
N SER A 121 3.44 3.34 2.37
CA SER A 121 4.34 2.22 2.67
C SER A 121 4.60 1.35 1.46
N GLU A 122 5.85 0.90 1.33
CA GLU A 122 6.34 0.12 0.19
C GLU A 122 7.54 -0.74 0.60
N ILE A 123 7.75 -1.87 -0.07
CA ILE A 123 8.88 -2.77 0.18
C ILE A 123 10.14 -2.32 -0.60
N VAL A 124 9.96 -1.56 -1.69
CA VAL A 124 11.04 -1.09 -2.56
C VAL A 124 11.64 0.23 -2.04
N PRO A 125 12.91 0.24 -1.56
CA PRO A 125 13.52 1.45 -1.00
C PRO A 125 13.61 2.63 -1.98
N GLY A 126 13.84 2.34 -3.27
CA GLY A 126 13.90 3.37 -4.31
C GLY A 126 12.60 4.16 -4.46
N THR A 127 11.45 3.51 -4.23
CA THR A 127 10.13 4.17 -4.25
C THR A 127 9.93 5.07 -3.03
N VAL A 128 10.36 4.60 -1.85
CA VAL A 128 10.30 5.41 -0.61
C VAL A 128 11.18 6.66 -0.72
N GLU A 129 12.39 6.52 -1.25
CA GLU A 129 13.30 7.64 -1.48
C GLU A 129 12.79 8.60 -2.57
N TYR A 130 12.06 8.10 -3.56
CA TYR A 130 11.39 8.93 -4.56
C TYR A 130 10.35 9.85 -3.92
N TRP A 131 9.47 9.34 -3.05
CA TRP A 131 8.45 10.16 -2.38
C TRP A 131 9.05 11.29 -1.54
N LYS A 132 10.16 11.02 -0.86
CA LYS A 132 10.88 12.00 -0.02
C LYS A 132 11.46 13.17 -0.85
N LYS A 133 11.75 12.93 -2.13
CA LYS A 133 12.30 13.92 -3.07
C LYS A 133 11.22 14.63 -3.89
N TYR A 134 10.07 13.99 -4.10
CA TYR A 134 9.00 14.54 -4.95
C TYR A 134 8.43 15.83 -4.36
N LEU A 135 8.42 16.92 -5.14
CA LEU A 135 8.17 18.28 -4.66
C LEU A 135 6.88 18.42 -3.84
N TYR A 136 5.77 17.87 -4.34
CA TYR A 136 4.47 17.97 -3.68
C TYR A 136 4.40 17.14 -2.38
N LEU A 137 4.96 15.93 -2.38
CA LEU A 137 4.98 15.06 -1.19
C LEU A 137 5.95 15.59 -0.13
N ARG A 138 7.10 16.13 -0.53
CA ARG A 138 8.08 16.73 0.39
C ARG A 138 7.46 17.84 1.23
N ARG A 139 6.57 18.66 0.66
CA ARG A 139 5.85 19.70 1.40
C ARG A 139 4.94 19.08 2.46
N LEU A 140 4.14 18.10 2.07
CA LEU A 140 3.18 17.44 2.96
C LEU A 140 3.86 16.61 4.06
N LEU A 141 5.02 16.03 3.78
CA LEU A 141 5.87 15.38 4.78
C LEU A 141 6.27 16.39 5.85
N LYS A 142 6.86 17.53 5.45
CA LYS A 142 7.26 18.61 6.37
C LYS A 142 6.11 19.19 7.19
N GLU A 143 4.91 19.25 6.61
CA GLU A 143 3.69 19.70 7.29
C GLU A 143 3.13 18.66 8.28
N GLY A 144 3.70 17.45 8.33
CA GLY A 144 3.18 16.32 9.14
C GLY A 144 1.88 15.73 8.60
N ALA A 145 1.47 16.12 7.40
CA ALA A 145 0.28 15.64 6.71
C ALA A 145 0.46 14.22 6.14
N PHE A 146 1.71 13.89 5.80
CA PHE A 146 2.14 12.59 5.31
C PHE A 146 3.32 12.07 6.14
N ASP A 147 3.50 10.75 6.12
CA ASP A 147 4.72 10.06 6.50
C ASP A 147 5.01 8.93 5.49
N VAL A 148 6.19 8.34 5.57
CA VAL A 148 6.59 7.21 4.72
C VAL A 148 7.23 6.10 5.53
N ALA A 149 7.04 4.85 5.10
CA ALA A 149 7.65 3.69 5.71
C ALA A 149 8.16 2.71 4.64
N LEU A 150 9.32 2.11 4.92
CA LEU A 150 9.72 0.89 4.23
C LEU A 150 9.04 -0.26 4.97
N TYR A 151 8.23 -1.05 4.28
CA TYR A 151 7.42 -2.09 4.91
C TYR A 151 7.30 -3.31 4.02
N ASP A 152 7.59 -4.47 4.60
CA ASP A 152 7.34 -5.78 4.01
C ASP A 152 5.98 -6.27 4.50
N ALA A 153 5.00 -6.35 3.60
CA ALA A 153 3.65 -6.80 3.95
C ALA A 153 3.55 -8.31 4.26
N ILE A 154 4.57 -9.10 3.92
CA ILE A 154 4.60 -10.56 4.15
C ILE A 154 5.09 -10.84 5.57
N GLN A 155 6.12 -10.13 6.03
CA GLN A 155 6.81 -10.43 7.30
C GLN A 155 6.68 -9.30 8.35
N GLY A 156 6.29 -8.10 7.93
CA GLY A 156 6.35 -6.90 8.76
C GLY A 156 5.32 -6.90 9.88
N THR A 157 5.77 -6.68 11.12
CA THR A 157 4.91 -6.59 12.31
C THR A 157 4.74 -5.17 12.84
N SER A 158 5.55 -4.22 12.36
CA SER A 158 5.51 -2.81 12.74
C SER A 158 5.89 -1.90 11.57
N LEU A 159 5.40 -0.67 11.60
CA LEU A 159 5.68 0.38 10.61
C LEU A 159 6.54 1.46 11.26
N ARG A 160 7.82 1.51 10.91
CA ARG A 160 8.71 2.59 11.34
C ARG A 160 8.57 3.76 10.37
N LEU A 161 7.95 4.83 10.85
CA LEU A 161 7.74 6.05 10.10
C LEU A 161 9.05 6.83 9.99
N GLN A 162 9.50 7.09 8.76
CA GLN A 162 10.83 7.65 8.52
C GLN A 162 10.87 9.18 8.67
N HIS A 163 9.74 9.87 8.58
CA HIS A 163 9.71 11.33 8.76
C HIS A 163 9.51 11.72 10.22
N SER A 164 8.47 11.19 10.88
CA SER A 164 8.19 11.48 12.30
C SER A 164 9.05 10.68 13.28
N GLY A 165 9.65 9.57 12.86
CA GLY A 165 10.37 8.64 13.73
C GLY A 165 9.46 7.76 14.60
N ARG A 166 8.13 7.90 14.52
CA ARG A 166 7.17 7.08 15.28
C ARG A 166 7.19 5.63 14.78
N ILE A 167 6.92 4.68 15.67
CA ILE A 167 6.73 3.28 15.32
C ILE A 167 5.25 2.95 15.54
N LEU A 168 4.57 2.49 14.48
CA LEU A 168 3.21 2.00 14.56
C LEU A 168 3.26 0.47 14.68
N GLU A 169 3.12 -0.02 15.90
CA GLU A 169 2.98 -1.44 16.22
C GLU A 169 1.62 -1.72 16.88
N ARG A 170 1.34 -2.98 17.19
CA ARG A 170 0.07 -3.38 17.81
C ARG A 170 -0.15 -2.59 19.11
N GLY A 171 -1.25 -1.81 19.16
CA GLY A 171 -1.60 -0.99 20.32
C GLY A 171 -0.94 0.40 20.37
N ALA A 172 -0.13 0.78 19.38
CA ALA A 172 0.56 2.07 19.36
C ALA A 172 -0.34 3.28 19.02
N CYS A 173 -1.55 3.03 18.53
CA CYS A 173 -2.52 4.05 18.14
C CYS A 173 -3.73 4.04 19.08
N VAL A 174 -4.10 5.22 19.59
CA VAL A 174 -5.31 5.42 20.41
C VAL A 174 -6.55 5.41 19.52
N ASN A 175 -6.50 6.15 18.41
CA ASN A 175 -7.55 6.20 17.40
C ASN A 175 -7.44 5.02 16.42
N PRO A 176 -8.55 4.65 15.73
CA PRO A 176 -8.52 3.59 14.74
C PRO A 176 -7.59 3.93 13.58
N ILE A 177 -7.02 2.89 12.98
CA ILE A 177 -6.23 2.98 11.75
C ILE A 177 -7.16 2.70 10.56
N LEU A 178 -7.08 3.56 9.55
CA LEU A 178 -7.61 3.28 8.23
C LEU A 178 -6.50 2.65 7.39
N ALA A 179 -6.78 1.57 6.66
CA ALA A 179 -5.77 0.93 5.82
C ALA A 179 -6.33 0.54 4.46
N THR A 180 -5.50 0.67 3.41
CA THR A 180 -5.75 0.15 2.07
C THR A 180 -4.56 -0.67 1.59
N ALA A 181 -4.85 -1.66 0.75
CA ALA A 181 -3.86 -2.57 0.17
C ALA A 181 -4.28 -2.92 -1.27
N ASN A 182 -4.44 -1.88 -2.08
CA ASN A 182 -4.95 -2.03 -3.44
C ASN A 182 -3.94 -2.78 -4.31
N TYR A 183 -4.33 -3.93 -4.87
CA TYR A 183 -3.47 -4.76 -5.74
C TYR A 183 -2.18 -5.24 -5.05
N LEU A 184 -2.21 -5.36 -3.71
CA LEU A 184 -1.11 -5.94 -2.95
C LEU A 184 -1.23 -7.47 -2.89
N PHE A 185 -2.43 -7.98 -2.59
CA PHE A 185 -2.60 -9.42 -2.30
C PHE A 185 -2.46 -10.33 -3.54
N ASP A 186 -2.66 -9.79 -4.74
CA ASP A 186 -2.39 -10.47 -6.02
C ASP A 186 -0.92 -10.37 -6.45
N THR A 187 -0.08 -9.63 -5.71
CA THR A 187 1.34 -9.41 -6.00
C THR A 187 2.28 -9.89 -4.88
N ILE A 188 1.78 -10.62 -3.89
CA ILE A 188 2.60 -11.31 -2.88
C ILE A 188 2.60 -12.82 -3.11
N PRO A 189 3.58 -13.57 -2.56
CA PRO A 189 3.62 -15.01 -2.69
C PRO A 189 2.35 -15.70 -2.22
N GLN A 190 1.89 -16.67 -3.01
CA GLN A 190 0.71 -17.49 -2.75
C GLN A 190 1.07 -18.96 -2.86
N ASP A 191 0.35 -19.82 -2.14
CA ASP A 191 0.42 -21.26 -2.33
C ASP A 191 -0.63 -21.74 -3.33
N LEU A 192 -0.29 -22.76 -4.10
CA LEU A 192 -1.15 -23.40 -5.08
C LEU A 192 -1.30 -24.88 -4.74
N PHE A 193 -2.54 -25.32 -4.58
CA PHE A 193 -2.89 -26.69 -4.22
C PHE A 193 -3.74 -27.31 -5.34
N ARG A 194 -3.50 -28.59 -5.65
CA ARG A 194 -4.28 -29.33 -6.64
C ARG A 194 -4.87 -30.59 -6.01
N VAL A 195 -6.18 -30.62 -5.86
CA VAL A 195 -6.86 -31.83 -5.37
C VAL A 195 -7.06 -32.85 -6.49
N SER A 196 -6.64 -34.09 -6.24
CA SER A 196 -6.90 -35.25 -7.10
C SER A 196 -7.24 -36.47 -6.25
N ASN A 197 -8.33 -37.18 -6.58
CA ASN A 197 -8.80 -38.37 -5.85
C ASN A 197 -8.97 -38.17 -4.32
N GLY A 198 -9.38 -36.96 -3.89
CA GLY A 198 -9.60 -36.65 -2.47
C GLY A 198 -8.33 -36.27 -1.68
N THR A 199 -7.19 -36.17 -2.35
CA THR A 199 -5.90 -35.77 -1.74
C THR A 199 -5.41 -34.47 -2.36
N VAL A 200 -4.82 -33.59 -1.55
CA VAL A 200 -4.14 -32.34 -1.94
C VAL A 200 -2.73 -32.63 -2.47
#